data_AF-A0AAD9K8H0-F1
#
_entry.id   AF-A0AAD9K8H0-F1
#
_cell.length_a   1.000
_cell.length_b   1.000
_cell.length_c   1.000
_cell.angle_alpha   90.00
_cell.angle_beta   90.00
_cell.angle_gamma   90.00
#
_symmetry.space_group_name_H-M   'P 1'
#
loop_
_entity.id
_entity.type
_entity.pdbx_description
1 polymer ?
#
loop_
_entity_poly.entity_id
_entity_poly.type
_entity_poly.pdbx_seq_one_letter_code
_entity_poly.pdbx_strand_id
1 'polypeptide(L)'
;MQSMKITDLLPGSDDIPEPCRCFGMSVAGPLEYFPSYTSTHGIRHLKRIRSPVGRLLWFFLTIASTCACIYHICLIFGRYFHHDYIVKVDILHGRDVRFPKVTFCNLNPFRFDGSTNLPVGYRAGRVAGRSMFYYDRLDMLLRIASDKLMNDIDK
;
A
#
# COMPACT_ATOMS: atom_id res chain seq x y z
N MET A 1 45.18 19.56 -65.55
CA MET A 1 44.08 19.19 -66.47
C MET A 1 44.11 17.68 -66.66
N GLN A 2 43.33 16.96 -65.86
CA GLN A 2 42.91 15.58 -66.13
C GLN A 2 41.45 15.46 -65.70
N SER A 3 40.71 14.69 -66.50
CA SER A 3 39.27 14.73 -66.71
C SER A 3 38.43 14.48 -65.44
N MET A 4 37.40 15.31 -65.25
CA MET A 4 36.36 15.19 -64.24
C MET A 4 35.46 13.98 -64.59
N LYS A 5 35.39 12.98 -63.71
CA LYS A 5 34.54 11.81 -63.90
C LYS A 5 33.09 12.15 -63.56
N ILE A 6 32.17 11.63 -64.36
CA ILE A 6 30.70 11.69 -64.19
C ILE A 6 30.29 10.80 -63.00
N THR A 7 30.72 11.15 -61.79
CA THR A 7 30.31 10.51 -60.52
C THR A 7 29.71 11.52 -59.54
N ASP A 8 29.64 12.80 -59.91
CA ASP A 8 29.14 13.89 -59.05
C ASP A 8 27.67 14.26 -59.32
N LEU A 9 26.90 13.41 -60.00
CA LEU A 9 25.50 13.68 -60.38
C LEU A 9 24.46 12.73 -59.78
N LEU A 10 24.75 12.07 -58.65
CA LEU A 10 23.69 11.46 -57.84
C LEU A 10 23.79 11.99 -56.39
N PRO A 11 22.74 12.64 -55.87
CA PRO A 11 22.72 13.07 -54.48
C PRO A 11 22.89 11.83 -53.59
N GLY A 12 23.81 11.93 -52.63
CA GLY A 12 24.01 10.92 -51.60
C GLY A 12 22.68 10.60 -50.93
N SER A 13 22.24 9.36 -51.14
CA SER A 13 21.09 8.77 -50.48
C SER A 13 21.49 8.35 -49.07
N ASP A 14 21.56 9.32 -48.16
CA ASP A 14 21.24 9.04 -46.76
C ASP A 14 19.73 8.74 -46.67
N ASP A 15 19.36 7.79 -45.81
CA ASP A 15 18.00 7.51 -45.31
C ASP A 15 16.97 6.75 -46.19
N ILE A 16 17.18 5.45 -46.44
CA ILE A 16 16.07 4.48 -46.56
C ILE A 16 16.47 3.14 -45.91
N PRO A 17 15.89 2.73 -44.75
CA PRO A 17 16.08 1.39 -44.22
C PRO A 17 15.15 0.40 -44.95
N GLU A 18 15.72 -0.44 -45.82
CA GLU A 18 15.03 -1.57 -46.45
C GLU A 18 14.73 -2.70 -45.43
N PRO A 19 13.68 -3.52 -45.66
CA PRO A 19 12.75 -3.96 -44.63
C PRO A 19 13.13 -5.22 -43.85
N CYS A 20 12.48 -5.35 -42.69
CA CYS A 20 12.54 -6.42 -41.69
C CYS A 20 12.71 -7.84 -42.27
N ARG A 21 13.85 -8.51 -41.96
CA ARG A 21 13.91 -9.98 -41.95
C ARG A 21 13.43 -10.50 -40.60
N CYS A 22 12.23 -11.04 -40.58
CA CYS A 22 11.79 -11.94 -39.52
C CYS A 22 12.32 -13.35 -39.75
N PHE A 23 12.65 -14.01 -38.63
CA PHE A 23 12.81 -15.45 -38.44
C PHE A 23 14.17 -16.10 -38.80
N GLY A 24 15.08 -16.04 -37.82
CA GLY A 24 16.19 -16.97 -37.66
C GLY A 24 16.68 -16.91 -36.21
N MET A 25 16.40 -17.93 -35.41
CA MET A 25 16.87 -18.03 -34.03
C MET A 25 18.39 -18.17 -34.02
N SER A 26 19.10 -17.04 -33.96
CA SER A 26 20.48 -16.98 -33.48
C SER A 26 20.50 -15.91 -32.39
N VAL A 27 20.66 -16.34 -31.14
CA VAL A 27 20.63 -15.48 -29.94
C VAL A 27 21.73 -14.41 -29.92
N ALA A 28 22.70 -14.48 -30.84
CA ALA A 28 23.80 -13.53 -30.96
C ALA A 28 23.42 -12.21 -31.66
N GLY A 29 22.53 -12.25 -32.66
CA GLY A 29 22.16 -11.06 -33.45
C GLY A 29 21.26 -10.06 -32.72
N PRO A 30 20.18 -10.49 -32.03
CA PRO A 30 19.25 -9.58 -31.38
C PRO A 30 19.86 -8.78 -30.23
N LEU A 31 20.74 -9.40 -29.42
CA LEU A 31 21.39 -8.76 -28.27
C LEU A 31 22.29 -7.57 -28.66
N GLU A 32 22.75 -7.53 -29.90
CA GLU A 32 23.54 -6.43 -30.42
C GLU A 32 22.69 -5.19 -30.77
N TYR A 33 21.39 -5.35 -31.03
CA TYR A 33 20.52 -4.21 -31.32
C TYR A 33 19.69 -3.77 -30.10
N PHE A 34 19.33 -4.71 -29.21
CA PHE A 34 18.49 -4.47 -28.03
C PHE A 34 18.90 -3.27 -27.15
N PRO A 35 20.18 -3.10 -26.78
CA PRO A 35 20.64 -1.97 -25.95
C PRO A 35 20.42 -0.58 -26.55
N SER A 36 20.33 -0.48 -27.89
CA SER A 36 20.12 0.79 -28.59
C SER A 36 18.62 1.14 -28.70
N TYR A 37 17.77 0.12 -28.73
CA TYR A 37 16.31 0.28 -28.85
C TYR A 37 15.59 0.36 -27.50
N THR A 38 16.17 -0.20 -26.44
CA THR A 38 15.57 -0.20 -25.11
C THR A 38 15.72 1.15 -24.41
N SER A 39 14.63 1.65 -23.81
CA SER A 39 14.67 2.86 -22.99
C SER A 39 15.45 2.68 -21.68
N THR A 40 15.82 1.44 -21.34
CA THR A 40 16.49 1.09 -20.08
C THR A 40 17.85 1.80 -19.95
N HIS A 41 17.91 2.84 -19.11
CA HIS A 41 19.06 3.73 -18.96
C HIS A 41 20.37 2.98 -18.59
N GLY A 42 20.30 1.91 -17.79
CA GLY A 42 21.49 1.15 -17.36
C GLY A 42 22.16 0.31 -18.47
N ILE A 43 21.38 -0.20 -19.42
CA ILE A 43 21.88 -1.12 -20.47
C ILE A 43 22.77 -0.39 -21.49
N ARG A 44 22.53 0.92 -21.70
CA ARG A 44 23.34 1.76 -22.61
C ARG A 44 24.78 1.95 -22.12
N HIS A 45 24.99 1.98 -20.80
CA HIS A 45 26.31 2.12 -20.19
C HIS A 45 27.17 0.86 -20.33
N LEU A 46 26.57 -0.32 -20.43
CA LEU A 46 27.28 -1.58 -20.68
C LEU A 46 27.99 -1.63 -22.04
N LYS A 47 27.46 -0.91 -23.04
CA LYS A 47 28.08 -0.82 -24.37
C LYS A 47 29.04 0.35 -24.51
N ARG A 48 28.78 1.47 -23.82
CA ARG A 48 29.60 2.69 -23.96
C ARG A 48 30.99 2.56 -23.32
N ILE A 49 31.13 1.72 -22.31
CA ILE A 49 32.37 1.63 -21.51
C ILE A 49 33.30 0.56 -22.08
N ARG A 50 34.52 0.97 -22.45
CA ARG A 50 35.57 0.10 -23.02
C ARG A 50 36.30 -0.73 -21.96
N SER A 51 36.32 -0.28 -20.70
CA SER A 51 36.97 -0.99 -19.59
C SER A 51 36.11 -2.15 -19.06
N PRO A 52 36.63 -3.37 -18.91
CA PRO A 52 35.85 -4.52 -18.45
C PRO A 52 35.35 -4.38 -17.00
N VAL A 53 36.14 -3.74 -16.13
CA VAL A 53 35.77 -3.47 -14.72
C VAL A 53 34.56 -2.54 -14.65
N GLY A 54 34.58 -1.45 -15.42
CA GLY A 54 33.44 -0.54 -15.49
C GLY A 54 32.17 -1.23 -16.00
N ARG A 55 32.30 -2.11 -17.00
CA ARG A 55 31.15 -2.87 -17.53
C ARG A 55 30.53 -3.81 -16.48
N LEU A 56 31.37 -4.50 -15.70
CA LEU A 56 30.92 -5.34 -14.59
C LEU A 56 30.21 -4.52 -13.50
N LEU A 57 30.80 -3.39 -13.10
CA LEU A 57 30.19 -2.50 -12.11
C LEU A 57 28.80 -2.01 -12.54
N TRP A 58 28.66 -1.56 -13.79
CA TRP A 58 27.36 -1.12 -14.31
C TRP A 58 26.35 -2.25 -14.46
N PHE A 59 26.81 -3.46 -14.74
CA PHE A 59 25.95 -4.64 -14.78
C PHE A 59 25.37 -4.95 -13.40
N PHE A 60 26.22 -4.99 -12.37
CA PHE A 60 25.76 -5.20 -10.99
C PHE A 60 24.83 -4.08 -10.51
N LEU A 61 25.15 -2.82 -10.81
CA LEU A 61 24.28 -1.69 -10.46
C LEU A 61 22.90 -1.79 -11.13
N THR A 62 22.87 -2.15 -12.41
CA THR A 62 21.61 -2.29 -13.16
C THR A 62 20.77 -3.44 -12.62
N ILE A 63 21.39 -4.57 -12.28
CA ILE A 63 20.71 -5.71 -11.67
C ILE A 63 20.20 -5.34 -10.27
N ALA A 64 21.04 -4.76 -9.42
CA ALA A 64 20.67 -4.37 -8.07
C ALA A 64 19.48 -3.40 -8.06
N SER A 65 19.51 -2.40 -8.95
CA SER A 65 18.39 -1.47 -9.13
C SER A 65 17.12 -2.20 -9.58
N THR A 66 17.24 -3.18 -10.47
CA THR A 66 16.08 -3.95 -10.97
C THR A 66 15.47 -4.79 -9.84
N CYS A 67 16.30 -5.49 -9.06
CA CYS A 67 15.85 -6.26 -7.90
C CYS A 67 15.17 -5.37 -6.85
N ALA A 68 15.74 -4.20 -6.55
CA ALA A 68 15.15 -3.24 -5.63
C ALA A 68 13.78 -2.74 -6.12
N CYS A 69 13.66 -2.42 -7.41
CA CYS A 69 12.37 -2.03 -8.01
C CYS A 69 11.33 -3.14 -7.86
N ILE A 70 11.67 -4.39 -8.17
CA ILE A 70 10.76 -5.53 -8.03
C ILE A 70 10.32 -5.71 -6.58
N TYR A 71 11.26 -5.62 -5.64
CA TYR A 71 10.95 -5.70 -4.21
C TYR A 71 9.96 -4.61 -3.76
N HIS A 72 10.20 -3.35 -4.18
CA HIS A 72 9.27 -2.25 -3.89
C HIS A 72 7.90 -2.45 -4.52
N ILE A 73 7.83 -2.95 -5.75
CA ILE A 73 6.57 -3.29 -6.41
C ILE A 73 5.81 -4.32 -5.57
N CYS A 74 6.46 -5.42 -5.16
CA CYS A 74 5.83 -6.44 -4.31
C CYS A 74 5.30 -5.87 -2.99
N LEU A 75 6.06 -4.99 -2.32
CA LEU A 75 5.62 -4.32 -1.10
C LEU A 75 4.37 -3.45 -1.33
N ILE A 76 4.36 -2.66 -2.40
CA ILE A 76 3.23 -1.80 -2.74
C ILE A 76 1.99 -2.64 -3.05
N PHE A 77 2.14 -3.71 -3.82
CA PHE A 77 1.04 -4.64 -4.10
C PHE A 77 0.51 -5.30 -2.83
N GLY A 78 1.40 -5.73 -1.92
CA GLY A 78 0.99 -6.27 -0.62
C GLY A 78 0.13 -5.28 0.17
N ARG A 79 0.56 -4.01 0.26
CA ARG A 79 -0.21 -2.94 0.93
C ARG A 79 -1.53 -2.63 0.24
N TYR A 80 -1.55 -2.67 -1.09
CA TYR A 80 -2.76 -2.47 -1.88
C TYR A 80 -3.81 -3.55 -1.58
N PHE A 81 -3.41 -4.83 -1.59
CA PHE A 81 -4.32 -5.94 -1.28
C PHE A 81 -4.73 -6.00 0.20
N HIS A 82 -3.92 -5.45 1.10
CA HIS A 82 -4.27 -5.31 2.52
C HIS A 82 -5.37 -4.25 2.75
N HIS A 83 -5.69 -3.42 1.74
CA HIS A 83 -6.72 -2.38 1.81
C HIS A 83 -6.53 -1.42 3.00
N ASP A 84 -5.28 -1.05 3.28
CA ASP A 84 -4.97 -0.07 4.32
C ASP A 84 -5.54 1.29 3.94
N TYR A 85 -6.51 1.80 4.72
CA TYR A 85 -7.04 3.16 4.57
C TYR A 85 -6.51 4.06 5.69
N ILE A 86 -6.04 5.24 5.33
CA ILE A 86 -5.63 6.27 6.29
C ILE A 86 -6.81 7.20 6.52
N VAL A 87 -7.37 7.19 7.73
CA VAL A 87 -8.38 8.17 8.14
C VAL A 87 -7.67 9.44 8.60
N LYS A 88 -7.95 10.56 7.94
CA LYS A 88 -7.54 11.89 8.41
C LYS A 88 -8.68 12.46 9.23
N VAL A 89 -8.42 12.75 10.51
CA VAL A 89 -9.37 13.41 11.40
C VAL A 89 -8.98 14.88 11.49
N ASP A 90 -9.75 15.74 10.83
CA ASP A 90 -9.57 17.18 10.89
C ASP A 90 -10.64 17.81 11.78
N ILE A 91 -10.24 18.72 12.66
CA ILE A 91 -11.16 19.44 13.56
C ILE A 91 -11.63 20.71 12.84
N LEU A 92 -12.82 20.64 12.24
CA LEU A 92 -13.45 21.77 11.59
C LEU A 92 -14.28 22.57 12.61
N HIS A 93 -13.89 23.82 12.85
CA HIS A 93 -14.64 24.74 13.70
C HIS A 93 -15.74 25.42 12.86
N GLY A 94 -16.91 24.77 12.79
CA GLY A 94 -18.10 25.33 12.14
C GLY A 94 -18.79 26.39 13.02
N ARG A 95 -19.22 27.51 12.41
CA ARG A 95 -20.03 28.54 13.10
C ARG A 95 -21.45 28.06 13.41
N ASP A 96 -22.01 27.18 12.58
CA ASP A 96 -23.36 26.63 12.72
C ASP A 96 -23.32 25.10 12.79
N VAL A 97 -23.34 24.56 14.00
CA VAL A 97 -23.39 23.11 14.26
C VAL A 97 -24.78 22.74 14.77
N ARG A 98 -25.44 21.75 14.18
CA ARG A 98 -26.76 21.28 14.63
C ARG A 98 -26.65 20.68 16.03
N PHE A 99 -27.42 21.20 16.98
CA PHE A 99 -27.48 20.64 18.33
C PHE A 99 -27.99 19.17 18.28
N PRO A 100 -27.31 18.22 18.94
CA PRO A 100 -27.67 16.81 18.86
C PRO A 100 -28.97 16.53 19.60
N LYS A 101 -29.60 15.39 19.29
CA LYS A 101 -30.70 14.89 20.10
C LYS A 101 -30.15 14.44 21.46
N VAL A 102 -30.57 15.13 22.51
CA VAL A 102 -30.29 14.72 23.88
C VAL A 102 -31.52 13.98 24.41
N THR A 103 -31.35 12.70 24.73
CA THR A 103 -32.40 11.87 25.33
C THR A 103 -32.04 11.61 26.78
N PHE A 104 -32.90 12.07 27.70
CA PHE A 104 -32.78 11.74 29.12
C PHE A 104 -33.69 10.56 29.43
N CYS A 105 -33.12 9.51 30.03
CA CYS A 105 -33.87 8.36 30.51
C CYS A 105 -33.88 8.38 32.05
N ASN A 106 -35.05 8.15 32.63
CA ASN A 106 -35.15 7.86 34.05
C ASN A 106 -34.53 6.48 34.31
N LEU A 107 -33.57 6.40 35.23
CA LEU A 107 -32.98 5.14 35.70
C LEU A 107 -34.01 4.23 36.36
N ASN A 108 -35.14 4.79 36.78
CA ASN A 108 -36.26 4.04 37.28
C ASN A 108 -37.18 3.59 36.13
N PRO A 109 -37.20 2.29 35.77
CA PRO A 109 -38.05 1.77 34.70
C PRO A 109 -39.54 1.75 35.07
N PHE A 110 -39.91 1.90 36.35
CA PHE A 110 -41.30 1.83 36.81
C PHE A 110 -41.66 2.98 37.74
N ARG A 111 -42.75 3.69 37.44
CA ARG A 111 -43.30 4.68 38.37
C ARG A 111 -44.07 3.92 39.44
N PHE A 112 -43.50 3.86 40.65
CA PHE A 112 -44.22 3.42 41.83
C PHE A 112 -45.07 4.58 42.35
N ASP A 113 -46.25 4.76 41.77
CA ASP A 113 -47.33 5.36 42.54
C ASP A 113 -47.72 4.32 43.61
N GLY A 114 -47.95 4.72 44.86
CA GLY A 114 -48.15 3.81 45.99
C GLY A 114 -49.41 2.92 45.92
N SER A 115 -49.93 2.66 44.71
CA SER A 115 -51.23 2.10 44.37
C SER A 115 -51.19 1.03 43.27
N THR A 116 -50.01 0.63 42.77
CA THR A 116 -49.90 -0.40 41.72
C THR A 116 -49.47 -1.78 42.26
N ASN A 117 -50.33 -2.78 42.07
CA ASN A 117 -50.02 -4.20 42.28
C ASN A 117 -48.97 -4.65 41.25
N LEU A 118 -47.71 -4.73 41.66
CA LEU A 118 -46.65 -5.31 40.82
C LEU A 118 -46.89 -6.80 40.56
N PRO A 119 -46.56 -7.31 39.36
CA PRO A 119 -46.46 -8.74 39.14
C PRO A 119 -45.40 -9.35 40.07
N VAL A 120 -45.72 -10.50 40.67
CA VAL A 120 -44.97 -11.20 41.74
C VAL A 120 -43.49 -11.41 41.41
N GLY A 121 -43.13 -11.49 40.11
CA GLY A 121 -41.76 -11.60 39.64
C GLY A 121 -40.83 -10.44 40.03
N TYR A 122 -41.36 -9.24 40.31
CA TYR A 122 -40.55 -8.08 40.69
C TYR A 122 -40.13 -8.03 42.17
N ARG A 123 -40.75 -8.83 43.06
CA ARG A 123 -40.27 -8.98 44.45
C ARG A 123 -38.98 -9.81 44.52
N ALA A 124 -38.78 -10.76 43.61
CA ALA A 124 -37.57 -11.59 43.55
C ALA A 124 -36.32 -10.83 43.04
N GLY A 125 -36.51 -9.79 42.22
CA GLY A 125 -35.42 -8.99 41.67
C GLY A 125 -34.70 -8.06 42.66
N ARG A 126 -35.29 -7.78 43.84
CA ARG A 126 -34.68 -6.89 44.85
C ARG A 126 -33.44 -7.49 45.55
N VAL A 127 -33.30 -8.82 45.52
CA VAL A 127 -32.11 -9.51 46.05
C VAL A 127 -31.10 -9.82 44.93
N ALA A 128 -31.55 -10.02 43.69
CA ALA A 128 -30.68 -10.35 42.56
C ALA A 128 -30.07 -9.10 41.85
N GLY A 129 -30.73 -7.94 41.91
CA GLY A 129 -30.28 -6.74 41.19
C GLY A 129 -29.05 -6.07 41.82
N ARG A 130 -28.83 -6.20 43.13
CA ARG A 130 -27.63 -5.64 43.79
C ARG A 130 -26.36 -6.42 43.48
N SER A 131 -26.47 -7.74 43.30
CA SER A 131 -25.35 -8.61 42.97
C SER A 131 -24.97 -8.53 41.50
N MET A 132 -25.94 -8.39 40.58
CA MET A 132 -25.66 -8.37 39.14
C MET A 132 -24.77 -7.18 38.70
N PHE A 133 -24.98 -5.97 39.24
CA PHE A 133 -24.11 -4.82 38.97
C PHE A 133 -22.72 -4.93 39.62
N TYR A 134 -22.58 -5.72 40.68
CA TYR A 134 -21.28 -5.95 41.33
C TYR A 134 -20.40 -6.89 40.49
N TYR A 135 -20.97 -7.96 39.93
CA TYR A 135 -20.23 -8.90 39.08
C TYR A 135 -19.85 -8.31 37.71
N ASP A 136 -20.69 -7.46 37.11
CA ASP A 136 -20.38 -6.82 35.80
C ASP A 136 -19.20 -5.84 35.88
N ARG A 137 -19.12 -5.04 36.95
CA ARG A 137 -17.95 -4.19 37.22
C ARG A 137 -16.70 -5.00 37.58
N LEU A 138 -16.86 -6.14 38.23
CA LEU A 138 -15.73 -7.01 38.57
C LEU A 138 -15.16 -7.68 37.32
N ASP A 139 -16.01 -8.08 36.35
CA ASP A 139 -15.57 -8.67 35.09
C ASP A 139 -14.80 -7.66 34.22
N MET A 140 -15.24 -6.40 34.19
CA MET A 140 -14.51 -5.31 33.54
C MET A 140 -13.12 -5.07 34.17
N LEU A 141 -13.04 -5.05 35.51
CA LEU A 141 -11.76 -4.86 36.21
C LEU A 141 -10.82 -6.06 36.04
N LEU A 142 -11.35 -7.29 36.00
CA LEU A 142 -10.58 -8.50 35.72
C LEU A 142 -9.99 -8.48 34.31
N ARG A 143 -10.74 -8.01 33.32
CA ARG A 143 -10.25 -7.85 31.94
C ARG A 143 -9.14 -6.82 31.85
N ILE A 144 -9.31 -5.65 32.48
CA ILE A 144 -8.27 -4.61 32.52
C ILE A 144 -7.00 -5.10 33.23
N ALA A 145 -7.14 -5.83 34.34
CA ALA A 145 -6.01 -6.39 35.06
C ALA A 145 -5.29 -7.48 34.25
N SER A 146 -6.03 -8.33 33.54
CA SER A 146 -5.48 -9.37 32.66
C SER A 146 -4.72 -8.78 31.48
N ASP A 147 -5.26 -7.75 30.83
CA ASP A 147 -4.60 -7.07 29.72
C ASP A 147 -3.31 -6.38 30.16
N LYS A 148 -3.31 -5.80 31.38
CA LYS A 148 -2.10 -5.18 31.94
C LYS A 148 -1.03 -6.22 32.28
N LEU A 149 -1.43 -7.38 32.80
CA LEU A 149 -0.52 -8.48 33.10
C LEU A 149 0.07 -9.12 31.83
N MET A 150 -0.71 -9.28 30.76
CA MET A 150 -0.19 -9.82 29.50
C MET A 150 0.83 -8.89 28.84
N ASN A 151 0.62 -7.57 28.91
CA ASN A 151 1.57 -6.59 28.36
C ASN A 151 2.88 -6.48 29.15
N ASP A 152 2.86 -6.76 30.46
CA ASP A 152 4.07 -6.78 31.29
C ASP A 152 4.90 -8.08 31.09
N ILE A 153 4.30 -9.17 30.58
CA ILE A 153 5.00 -10.43 30.28
C ILE A 153 5.73 -10.38 28.92
N ASP A 154 5.25 -9.55 28.00
CA ASP A 154 5.81 -9.42 26.64
C ASP A 154 6.97 -8.41 26.54
N LYS A 155 7.44 -7.86 27.68
CA LYS A 155 8.49 -6.84 27.76
C LYS A 155 9.69 -7.31 28.57
#